data_AF-A0A525C795-F1
#
_entry.id   AF-A0A525C795-F1
#
_cell.length_a   1.000
_cell.length_b   1.000
_cell.length_c   1.000
_cell.angle_alpha   90.00
_cell.angle_beta   90.00
_cell.angle_gamma   90.00
#
_symmetry.space_group_name_H-M   'P 1'
#
loop_
_entity.id
_entity.type
_entity.pdbx_description
1 polymer ?
#
loop_
_entity_poly.entity_id
_entity_poly.type
_entity_poly.pdbx_seq_one_letter_code
_entity_poly.pdbx_strand_id
1 'polypeptide(L)'
;MEYPIWWIPTWGGGLLIAVIAVVHVFVAHFAVGGGLFLVLTEMFGRRTGNQAVLDYVKKHTKFFLLLTMVFGSLTGVAIWFVIQLISPAATSTLIHTFVFGWATEWVFFLGEIVSLLVYYYYFTKMRARDHLIVGWLYFGFAWLSLFMINGIIG
;
A
#
# COMPACT_ATOMS: atom_id res chain seq x y z
N MET A 1 33.86 0.75 0.97
CA MET A 1 33.73 1.24 2.36
C MET A 1 33.06 0.15 3.17
N GLU A 2 33.55 -0.15 4.36
CA GLU A 2 32.85 -1.05 5.27
C GLU A 2 31.75 -0.27 6.00
N TYR A 3 30.51 -0.78 5.94
CA TYR A 3 29.38 -0.18 6.61
C TYR A 3 29.22 -0.79 8.01
N PRO A 4 28.89 0.00 9.04
CA PRO A 4 28.57 -0.54 10.36
C PRO A 4 27.29 -1.37 10.27
N ILE A 5 27.33 -2.61 10.76
CA ILE A 5 26.19 -3.54 10.77
C ILE A 5 25.59 -3.64 12.17
N TRP A 6 24.27 -3.66 12.26
CA TRP A 6 23.59 -3.96 13.52
C TRP A 6 23.54 -5.47 13.74
N TRP A 7 24.47 -5.96 14.55
CA TRP A 7 24.62 -7.40 14.82
C TRP A 7 23.66 -7.87 15.91
N ILE A 8 22.69 -8.71 15.53
CA ILE A 8 21.69 -9.31 16.44
C ILE A 8 21.94 -10.84 16.49
N PRO A 9 22.70 -11.34 17.48
CA PRO A 9 23.13 -12.74 17.52
C PRO A 9 22.04 -13.76 17.85
N THR A 10 20.97 -13.34 18.53
CA THR A 10 19.96 -14.24 19.10
C THR A 10 18.88 -14.65 18.11
N TRP A 11 18.42 -13.73 17.27
CA TRP A 11 17.31 -13.97 16.33
C TRP A 11 17.75 -13.90 14.86
N GLY A 12 18.96 -13.42 14.58
CA GLY A 12 19.46 -13.18 13.22
C GLY A 12 18.75 -11.99 12.57
N GLY A 13 19.50 -11.02 12.07
CA GLY A 13 18.90 -9.84 11.45
C GLY A 13 17.97 -10.14 10.26
N GLY A 14 18.24 -11.23 9.54
CA GLY A 14 17.38 -11.69 8.43
C GLY A 14 15.97 -12.11 8.86
N LEU A 15 15.79 -12.65 10.07
CA LEU A 15 14.48 -13.06 10.56
C LEU A 15 13.57 -11.84 10.80
N LEU A 16 14.13 -10.76 11.34
CA LEU A 16 13.38 -9.51 11.56
C LEU A 16 12.91 -8.91 10.23
N ILE A 17 13.78 -8.91 9.21
CA ILE A 17 13.42 -8.50 7.85
C ILE A 17 12.27 -9.37 7.33
N ALA A 18 12.39 -10.70 7.44
CA ALA A 18 11.40 -11.64 6.95
C ALA A 18 10.02 -11.42 7.60
N VAL A 19 9.96 -11.27 8.93
CA VAL A 19 8.69 -11.07 9.66
C VAL A 19 8.00 -9.78 9.20
N ILE A 20 8.73 -8.66 9.16
CA ILE A 20 8.14 -7.36 8.78
C ILE A 20 7.74 -7.39 7.30
N ALA A 21 8.57 -7.95 6.43
CA ALA A 21 8.30 -8.05 5.00
C ALA A 21 7.05 -8.89 4.72
N VAL A 22 6.90 -10.06 5.35
CA VAL A 22 5.70 -10.91 5.17
C VAL A 22 4.44 -10.19 5.62
N VAL A 23 4.47 -9.54 6.80
CA VAL A 23 3.33 -8.77 7.30
C VAL A 23 2.96 -7.64 6.35
N HIS A 24 3.95 -6.87 5.89
CA HIS A 24 3.73 -5.77 4.96
C HIS A 24 3.14 -6.25 3.62
N VAL A 25 3.74 -7.28 3.03
CA VAL A 25 3.29 -7.85 1.75
C VAL A 25 1.88 -8.37 1.86
N PHE A 26 1.52 -9.03 2.97
CA PHE A 26 0.14 -9.47 3.21
C PHE A 26 -0.83 -8.28 3.16
N VAL A 27 -0.52 -7.18 3.86
CA VAL A 27 -1.33 -5.96 3.85
C VAL A 27 -1.39 -5.31 2.47
N ALA A 28 -0.29 -5.32 1.70
CA ALA A 28 -0.24 -4.78 0.35
C ALA A 28 -1.20 -5.53 -0.60
N HIS A 29 -1.33 -6.85 -0.48
CA HIS A 29 -2.33 -7.62 -1.23
C HIS A 29 -3.77 -7.22 -0.87
N PHE A 30 -4.03 -6.95 0.42
CA PHE A 30 -5.32 -6.40 0.85
C PHE A 30 -5.56 -5.00 0.32
N ALA A 31 -4.54 -4.16 0.18
CA ALA A 31 -4.68 -2.83 -0.43
C ALA A 31 -5.17 -2.94 -1.87
N VAL A 32 -4.53 -3.77 -2.70
CA VAL A 32 -4.94 -3.94 -4.10
C VAL A 32 -6.32 -4.60 -4.22
N GLY A 33 -6.51 -5.74 -3.56
CA GLY A 33 -7.76 -6.50 -3.66
C GLY A 33 -8.95 -5.79 -2.99
N GLY A 34 -8.74 -5.20 -1.82
CA GLY A 34 -9.74 -4.43 -1.10
C GLY A 34 -10.08 -3.11 -1.81
N GLY A 35 -9.12 -2.49 -2.49
CA GLY A 35 -9.36 -1.36 -3.39
C GLY A 35 -10.38 -1.68 -4.46
N LEU A 36 -10.16 -2.78 -5.18
CA LEU A 36 -11.09 -3.25 -6.20
C LEU A 36 -12.47 -3.58 -5.59
N PHE A 37 -12.47 -4.25 -4.44
CA PHE A 37 -13.70 -4.58 -3.72
C PHE A 37 -14.53 -3.34 -3.35
N LEU A 38 -13.91 -2.27 -2.87
CA LEU A 38 -14.60 -1.01 -2.53
C LEU A 38 -15.35 -0.45 -3.74
N VAL A 39 -14.66 -0.33 -4.88
CA VAL A 39 -15.22 0.24 -6.11
C VAL A 39 -16.37 -0.61 -6.64
N LEU A 40 -16.17 -1.94 -6.73
CA LEU A 40 -17.20 -2.85 -7.23
C LEU A 40 -18.44 -2.86 -6.34
N THR A 41 -18.24 -2.82 -5.02
CA THR A 41 -19.36 -2.82 -4.06
C THR A 41 -20.11 -1.49 -4.10
N GLU A 42 -19.41 -0.37 -4.26
CA GLU A 42 -20.06 0.93 -4.48
C GLU A 42 -20.86 0.93 -5.79
N MET A 43 -20.27 0.47 -6.90
CA MET A 43 -20.94 0.35 -8.20
C MET A 43 -22.22 -0.49 -8.08
N PHE A 44 -22.14 -1.61 -7.37
CA PHE A 44 -23.30 -2.48 -7.12
C PHE A 44 -24.37 -1.77 -6.29
N GLY A 45 -24.01 -1.13 -5.18
CA GLY A 45 -24.94 -0.38 -4.34
C GLY A 45 -25.63 0.74 -5.10
N ARG A 46 -24.90 1.46 -5.97
CA ARG A 46 -25.47 2.53 -6.81
C ARG A 46 -26.37 2.00 -7.91
N ARG A 47 -26.01 0.91 -8.59
CA ARG A 47 -26.84 0.29 -9.64
C ARG A 47 -28.15 -0.27 -9.11
N THR A 48 -28.13 -0.80 -7.89
CA THR A 48 -29.32 -1.40 -7.24
C THR A 48 -30.12 -0.41 -6.42
N GLY A 49 -29.62 0.82 -6.23
CA GLY A 49 -30.25 1.81 -5.34
C GLY A 49 -30.23 1.39 -3.87
N ASN A 50 -29.37 0.45 -3.47
CA ASN A 50 -29.35 -0.12 -2.13
C ASN A 50 -28.50 0.73 -1.18
N GLN A 51 -29.17 1.55 -0.37
CA GLN A 51 -28.52 2.44 0.58
C GLN A 51 -27.72 1.67 1.65
N ALA A 52 -28.17 0.50 2.10
CA ALA A 52 -27.46 -0.29 3.10
C ALA A 52 -26.08 -0.77 2.61
N VAL A 53 -25.96 -1.08 1.32
CA VAL A 53 -24.67 -1.42 0.70
C VAL A 53 -23.75 -0.19 0.69
N LEU A 54 -24.27 0.99 0.34
CA LEU A 54 -23.47 2.23 0.32
C LEU A 54 -22.98 2.60 1.72
N ASP A 55 -23.82 2.44 2.74
CA ASP A 55 -23.45 2.69 4.13
C ASP A 55 -22.40 1.69 4.63
N TYR A 56 -22.51 0.42 4.22
CA TYR A 56 -21.48 -0.59 4.46
C TYR A 56 -20.14 -0.19 3.83
N VAL A 57 -20.12 0.17 2.55
CA VAL A 57 -18.89 0.57 1.84
C VAL A 57 -18.26 1.78 2.54
N LYS A 58 -19.05 2.79 2.90
CA LYS A 58 -18.55 3.97 3.62
C LYS A 58 -17.90 3.61 4.96
N LYS A 59 -18.53 2.72 5.74
CA LYS A 59 -17.98 2.24 7.02
C LYS A 59 -16.72 1.41 6.80
N HIS A 60 -16.75 0.49 5.84
CA HIS A 60 -15.63 -0.40 5.51
C HIS A 60 -14.41 0.38 5.00
N THR A 61 -14.63 1.47 4.25
CA THR A 61 -13.57 2.36 3.76
C THR A 61 -12.71 2.91 4.90
N LYS A 62 -13.30 3.21 6.07
CA LYS A 62 -12.52 3.67 7.24
C LYS A 62 -11.56 2.58 7.74
N PHE A 63 -12.05 1.35 7.88
CA PHE A 63 -11.23 0.22 8.29
C PHE A 63 -10.12 -0.03 7.27
N PHE A 64 -10.49 -0.03 5.99
CA PHE A 64 -9.57 -0.19 4.88
C PHE A 64 -8.46 0.87 4.93
N LEU A 65 -8.79 2.16 5.06
CA LEU A 65 -7.83 3.26 5.21
C LEU A 65 -6.86 3.04 6.39
N LEU A 66 -7.36 2.65 7.56
CA LEU A 66 -6.47 2.40 8.71
C LEU A 66 -5.54 1.22 8.48
N LEU A 67 -6.02 0.14 7.86
CA LEU A 67 -5.21 -1.05 7.61
C LEU A 67 -4.18 -0.83 6.50
N THR A 68 -4.62 -0.35 5.33
CA THR A 68 -3.78 -0.33 4.13
C THR A 68 -2.92 0.92 4.08
N MET A 69 -3.50 2.09 4.33
CA MET A 69 -2.73 3.33 4.35
C MET A 69 -1.90 3.44 5.64
N VAL A 70 -2.49 3.40 6.84
CA VAL A 70 -1.71 3.66 8.07
C VAL A 70 -0.79 2.51 8.41
N PHE A 71 -1.34 1.32 8.64
CA PHE A 71 -0.53 0.16 9.03
C PHE A 71 0.38 -0.34 7.89
N GLY A 72 -0.11 -0.32 6.64
CA GLY A 72 0.72 -0.60 5.46
C GLY A 72 1.91 0.36 5.31
N SER A 73 1.69 1.69 5.40
CA SER A 73 2.80 2.66 5.32
C SER A 73 3.84 2.44 6.41
N LEU A 74 3.41 2.22 7.66
CA LEU A 74 4.31 2.01 8.78
C LEU A 74 5.18 0.76 8.59
N THR A 75 4.58 -0.34 8.14
CA THR A 75 5.31 -1.59 7.89
C THR A 75 6.25 -1.48 6.70
N GLY A 76 5.88 -0.73 5.65
CA GLY A 76 6.74 -0.49 4.49
C GLY A 76 7.98 0.34 4.84
N VAL A 77 7.78 1.43 5.58
CA VAL A 77 8.89 2.25 6.10
C VAL A 77 9.77 1.44 7.07
N ALA A 78 9.17 0.56 7.87
CA ALA A 78 9.93 -0.31 8.77
C ALA A 78 10.88 -1.26 8.03
N ILE A 79 10.47 -1.82 6.88
CA ILE A 79 11.36 -2.64 6.04
C ILE A 79 12.60 -1.83 5.66
N TRP A 80 12.40 -0.63 5.10
CA TRP A 80 13.49 0.25 4.70
C TRP A 80 14.47 0.55 5.83
N PHE A 81 13.95 0.83 7.02
CA PHE A 81 14.78 1.11 8.17
C PHE A 81 15.59 -0.12 8.61
N VAL A 82 14.94 -1.28 8.66
CA VAL A 82 15.56 -2.53 9.14
C VAL A 82 16.61 -3.05 8.16
N ILE A 83 16.36 -3.03 6.84
CA ILE A 83 17.36 -3.48 5.85
C ILE A 83 18.61 -2.60 5.85
N GLN A 84 18.46 -1.29 6.08
CA GLN A 84 19.60 -0.36 6.18
C GLN A 84 20.47 -0.64 7.41
N LEU A 85 19.87 -0.98 8.54
CA LEU A 85 20.62 -1.29 9.77
C LEU A 85 21.31 -2.66 9.71
N ILE A 86 20.64 -3.65 9.12
CA ILE A 86 21.08 -5.05 9.15
C ILE A 86 21.97 -5.40 7.97
N SER A 87 21.67 -4.88 6.79
CA SER A 87 22.42 -5.14 5.55
C SER A 87 22.61 -3.85 4.72
N PRO A 88 23.38 -2.87 5.24
CA PRO A 88 23.63 -1.60 4.56
C PRO A 88 24.33 -1.77 3.21
N ALA A 89 25.25 -2.73 3.07
CA ALA A 89 25.93 -3.00 1.80
C ALA A 89 24.96 -3.49 0.72
N ALA A 90 24.07 -4.44 1.05
CA ALA A 90 23.05 -4.91 0.11
C ALA A 90 22.05 -3.81 -0.23
N THR A 91 21.63 -3.04 0.78
CA THR A 91 20.71 -1.91 0.59
C THR A 91 21.33 -0.85 -0.34
N SER A 92 22.61 -0.53 -0.15
CA SER A 92 23.37 0.36 -1.05
C SER A 92 23.34 -0.16 -2.49
N THR A 93 23.63 -1.44 -2.71
CA THR A 93 23.59 -2.05 -4.05
C THR A 93 22.20 -1.94 -4.67
N LEU A 94 21.14 -2.25 -3.91
CA LEU A 94 19.77 -2.16 -4.41
C LEU A 94 19.39 -0.72 -4.79
N ILE A 95 19.79 0.28 -4.00
CA ILE A 95 19.51 1.68 -4.32
C ILE A 95 20.21 2.08 -5.62
N HIS A 96 21.48 1.74 -5.81
CA HIS A 96 22.20 2.11 -7.04
C HIS A 96 21.62 1.44 -8.30
N THR A 97 20.96 0.29 -8.15
CA THR A 97 20.34 -0.44 -9.27
C THR A 97 18.90 -0.01 -9.53
N PHE A 98 18.10 0.20 -8.48
CA PHE A 98 16.64 0.28 -8.57
C PHE A 98 16.03 1.59 -8.04
N VAL A 99 16.84 2.62 -7.73
CA VAL A 99 16.32 3.90 -7.19
C VAL A 99 15.13 4.47 -7.97
N PHE A 100 15.15 4.40 -9.31
CA PHE A 100 14.04 4.90 -10.13
C PHE A 100 12.82 3.99 -10.11
N GLY A 101 13.00 2.67 -9.98
CA GLY A 101 11.89 1.73 -9.79
C GLY A 101 11.16 2.02 -8.48
N TRP A 102 11.91 2.16 -7.39
CA TRP A 102 11.34 2.53 -6.09
C TRP A 102 10.74 3.93 -6.07
N ALA A 103 11.41 4.93 -6.65
CA ALA A 103 10.83 6.27 -6.74
C ALA A 103 9.49 6.26 -7.49
N THR A 104 9.37 5.46 -8.54
CA THR A 104 8.12 5.30 -9.29
C THR A 104 7.04 4.61 -8.47
N GLU A 105 7.38 3.55 -7.73
CA GLU A 105 6.48 2.91 -6.78
C GLU A 105 5.97 3.92 -5.73
N TRP A 106 6.83 4.76 -5.16
CA TRP A 106 6.44 5.77 -4.16
C TRP A 106 5.48 6.83 -4.73
N VAL A 107 5.63 7.19 -6.01
CA VAL A 107 4.68 8.08 -6.69
C VAL A 107 3.32 7.41 -6.85
N PHE A 108 3.27 6.14 -7.23
CA PHE A 108 2.01 5.38 -7.26
C PHE A 108 1.40 5.25 -5.87
N PHE A 109 2.21 4.96 -4.85
CA PHE A 109 1.76 4.88 -3.47
C PHE A 109 1.20 6.21 -2.94
N LEU A 110 1.80 7.34 -3.33
CA LEU A 110 1.23 8.66 -3.03
C LEU A 110 -0.14 8.85 -3.71
N GLY A 111 -0.26 8.44 -4.98
CA GLY A 111 -1.53 8.44 -5.70
C GLY A 111 -2.60 7.57 -5.02
N GLU A 112 -2.20 6.40 -4.51
CA GLU A 112 -3.03 5.51 -3.70
C GLU A 112 -3.54 6.21 -2.43
N ILE A 113 -2.65 6.83 -1.65
CA ILE A 113 -3.02 7.56 -0.43
C ILE A 113 -4.00 8.70 -0.73
N VAL A 114 -3.67 9.54 -1.70
CA VAL A 114 -4.47 10.73 -2.04
C VAL A 114 -5.86 10.32 -2.52
N SER A 115 -5.94 9.34 -3.43
CA SER A 115 -7.22 8.84 -3.93
C SER A 115 -8.05 8.21 -2.82
N LEU A 116 -7.45 7.44 -1.90
CA LEU A 116 -8.18 6.84 -0.78
C LEU A 116 -8.73 7.87 0.20
N LEU A 117 -7.94 8.91 0.52
CA LEU A 117 -8.38 10.01 1.37
C LEU A 117 -9.56 10.74 0.74
N VAL A 118 -9.47 11.06 -0.55
CA VAL A 118 -10.57 11.71 -1.27
C VAL A 118 -11.81 10.82 -1.27
N TYR A 119 -11.66 9.53 -1.58
CA TYR A 119 -12.75 8.55 -1.57
C TYR A 119 -13.42 8.48 -0.18
N TYR A 120 -12.65 8.41 0.90
CA TYR A 120 -13.21 8.36 2.25
C TYR A 120 -13.93 9.65 2.66
N TYR A 121 -13.28 10.81 2.54
CA TYR A 121 -13.82 12.07 3.06
C TYR A 121 -14.93 12.68 2.19
N TYR A 122 -14.97 12.35 0.90
CA TYR A 122 -15.95 12.90 -0.04
C TYR A 122 -17.05 11.91 -0.45
N PHE A 123 -17.16 10.77 0.24
CA PHE A 123 -18.13 9.71 -0.07
C PHE A 123 -19.58 10.19 -0.30
N THR A 124 -20.05 11.16 0.50
CA THR A 124 -21.40 11.75 0.37
C THR A 124 -21.40 13.18 -0.17
N LYS A 125 -20.22 13.75 -0.46
CA LYS A 125 -20.06 15.14 -0.89
C LYS A 125 -19.83 15.26 -2.40
N MET A 126 -19.43 14.17 -3.05
CA MET A 126 -19.09 14.12 -4.45
C MET A 126 -20.20 13.47 -5.28
N ARG A 127 -20.30 13.84 -6.56
CA ARG A 127 -21.18 13.15 -7.51
C ARG A 127 -20.76 11.69 -7.63
N ALA A 128 -21.73 10.79 -7.71
CA ALA A 128 -21.52 9.34 -7.82
C ALA A 128 -20.48 8.93 -8.88
N ARG A 129 -20.55 9.56 -10.06
CA ARG A 129 -19.63 9.28 -11.17
C ARG A 129 -18.19 9.63 -10.82
N ASP A 130 -17.97 10.81 -10.26
CA ASP A 130 -16.62 11.28 -9.91
C ASP A 130 -16.05 10.46 -8.75
N HIS A 131 -16.88 10.08 -7.78
CA HIS A 131 -16.49 9.24 -6.66
C HIS A 131 -16.01 7.84 -7.12
N LEU A 132 -16.74 7.24 -8.07
CA LEU A 132 -16.32 5.97 -8.69
C LEU A 132 -15.02 6.11 -9.48
N ILE A 133 -14.79 7.24 -10.16
CA ILE A 133 -13.52 7.51 -10.85
C ILE A 133 -12.37 7.54 -9.84
N VAL A 134 -12.54 8.22 -8.70
CA VAL A 134 -11.53 8.23 -7.63
C VAL A 134 -11.24 6.82 -7.12
N GLY A 135 -12.27 6.00 -6.94
CA GLY A 135 -12.10 4.60 -6.57
C GLY A 135 -11.30 3.79 -7.61
N TRP A 136 -11.59 3.96 -8.91
CA TRP A 136 -10.81 3.31 -9.97
C TRP A 136 -9.37 3.81 -10.05
N LEU A 137 -9.14 5.10 -9.79
CA LEU A 137 -7.79 5.65 -9.68
C LEU A 137 -7.01 5.00 -8.53
N TYR A 138 -7.64 4.84 -7.36
CA TYR A 138 -7.05 4.11 -6.24
C TYR A 138 -6.60 2.71 -6.68
N PHE A 139 -7.50 1.93 -7.28
CA PHE A 139 -7.18 0.58 -7.73
C PHE A 139 -6.03 0.57 -8.75
N GLY A 140 -6.04 1.50 -9.71
CA GLY A 140 -4.97 1.64 -10.70
C GLY A 140 -3.62 1.93 -10.06
N PHE A 141 -3.56 2.88 -9.12
CA PHE A 141 -2.33 3.21 -8.40
C PHE A 141 -1.84 2.06 -7.52
N ALA A 142 -2.73 1.40 -6.79
CA ALA A 142 -2.38 0.26 -5.94
C ALA A 142 -1.83 -0.92 -6.77
N TRP A 143 -2.46 -1.21 -7.92
CA TRP A 143 -1.97 -2.24 -8.82
C TRP A 143 -0.62 -1.88 -9.46
N LEU A 144 -0.43 -0.63 -9.90
CA LEU A 144 0.84 -0.17 -10.45
C LEU A 144 1.98 -0.18 -9.43
N SER A 145 1.68 0.16 -8.17
CA SER A 145 2.60 0.04 -7.05
C SER A 145 3.05 -1.42 -6.86
N LEU A 146 2.08 -2.34 -6.78
CA LEU A 146 2.36 -3.79 -6.66
C LEU A 146 3.13 -4.33 -7.87
N PHE A 147 2.80 -3.89 -9.09
CA PHE A 147 3.51 -4.29 -10.30
C PHE A 147 4.97 -3.83 -10.28
N MET A 148 5.21 -2.57 -9.92
CA MET A 148 6.55 -1.99 -9.87
C MET A 148 7.44 -2.69 -8.85
N ILE A 149 6.94 -2.92 -7.62
CA ILE A 149 7.75 -3.56 -6.58
C ILE A 149 8.08 -5.03 -6.91
N ASN A 150 7.16 -5.77 -7.54
CA ASN A 150 7.45 -7.12 -8.02
C ASN A 150 8.52 -7.13 -9.12
N GLY A 151 8.56 -6.10 -9.98
CA GLY A 151 9.61 -5.95 -11.00
C GLY A 151 11.01 -5.66 -10.45
N ILE A 152 11.13 -5.26 -9.18
CA ILE A 152 12.40 -5.02 -8.48
C ILE A 152 12.90 -6.29 -7.77
N ILE A 153 11.97 -7.12 -7.28
CA ILE A 153 12.27 -8.33 -6.50
C ILE A 153 12.44 -9.57 -7.40
N GLY A 154 11.83 -9.56 -8.58
CA GLY A 154 11.81 -10.68 -9.54
C GLY A 154 13.02 -10.80 -10.46
#